data_AF-A0A7K0W9B2-F1
#
_entry.id   AF-A0A7K0W9B2-F1
#
_cell.length_a   1.000
_cell.length_b   1.000
_cell.length_c   1.000
_cell.angle_alpha   90.00
_cell.angle_beta   90.00
_cell.angle_gamma   90.00
#
_symmetry.space_group_name_H-M   'P 1'
#
loop_
_entity.id
_entity.type
_entity.pdbx_description
1 polymer ?
#
loop_
_entity_poly.entity_id
_entity_poly.type
_entity_poly.pdbx_seq_one_letter_code
_entity_poly.pdbx_strand_id
1 'polypeptide(L)'
;LAGENDAEIRGRDLATGLPKTIVVSAAEIRKAIEEPVNAIVNAVKSTLDKTPPELASDLMDRGIVLTGGGALLKGLDERLRKETGMPIHVAERPLDAVVEGSGKCIEEFEALEKVLISEPRR
;
A
#
# COMPACT_ATOMS: atom_id res chain seq x y z
N LEU A 1 -18.00 1.34 11.02
CA LEU A 1 -17.84 2.73 10.52
C LEU A 1 -19.10 3.10 9.76
N ALA A 2 -19.52 4.36 9.77
CA ALA A 2 -20.69 4.79 9.01
C ALA A 2 -20.42 4.61 7.50
N GLY A 3 -21.36 4.02 6.76
CA GLY A 3 -21.23 3.75 5.32
C GLY A 3 -20.44 2.49 4.95
N GLU A 4 -20.43 1.48 5.82
CA GLU A 4 -20.01 0.13 5.43
C GLU A 4 -21.17 -0.56 4.71
N ASN A 5 -20.89 -1.03 3.49
CA ASN A 5 -21.86 -1.76 2.68
C ASN A 5 -21.56 -3.25 2.77
N ASP A 6 -22.62 -4.04 2.90
CA ASP A 6 -22.54 -5.46 2.64
C ASP A 6 -22.46 -5.71 1.13
N ALA A 7 -21.84 -6.82 0.75
CA ALA A 7 -21.69 -7.22 -0.65
C ALA A 7 -22.32 -8.59 -0.90
N GLU A 8 -23.12 -8.71 -1.96
CA GLU A 8 -23.60 -9.99 -2.45
C GLU A 8 -22.53 -10.66 -3.31
N ILE A 9 -22.07 -11.84 -2.89
CA ILE A 9 -21.04 -12.62 -3.57
C ILE A 9 -21.66 -13.94 -4.03
N ARG A 10 -21.59 -14.20 -5.34
CA ARG A 10 -22.03 -15.46 -5.94
C ARG A 10 -20.84 -16.38 -6.16
N GLY A 11 -20.99 -17.64 -5.76
CA GLY A 11 -19.96 -18.66 -5.91
C GLY A 11 -20.55 -20.07 -5.97
N ARG A 12 -19.69 -21.07 -5.74
CA ARG A 12 -20.07 -22.47 -5.67
C ARG A 12 -20.13 -22.91 -4.21
N ASP A 13 -21.27 -23.45 -3.79
CA ASP A 13 -21.39 -24.08 -2.48
C ASP A 13 -20.63 -25.42 -2.49
N LEU A 14 -19.67 -25.58 -1.59
CA LEU A 14 -18.78 -26.76 -1.57
C LEU A 14 -19.49 -28.03 -1.06
N ALA A 15 -20.58 -27.91 -0.31
CA ALA A 15 -21.32 -29.06 0.21
C ALA A 15 -22.30 -29.62 -0.83
N THR A 16 -22.97 -28.75 -1.58
CA THR A 16 -23.98 -29.15 -2.58
C THR A 16 -23.46 -29.18 -4.01
N GLY A 17 -22.35 -28.47 -4.28
CA GLY A 17 -21.78 -28.30 -5.62
C GLY A 17 -22.51 -27.29 -6.50
N LEU A 18 -23.62 -26.70 -6.03
CA LEU A 18 -24.47 -25.79 -6.81
C LEU A 18 -24.11 -24.31 -6.62
N PRO A 19 -24.49 -23.42 -7.55
CA PRO A 19 -24.32 -21.99 -7.36
C PRO A 19 -25.10 -21.47 -6.15
N LYS A 20 -24.46 -20.62 -5.34
CA LYS A 20 -25.06 -19.98 -4.17
C LYS A 20 -24.59 -18.54 -4.07
N THR A 21 -25.49 -17.68 -3.62
CA THR A 21 -25.17 -16.28 -3.28
C THR A 21 -25.16 -16.14 -1.76
N ILE A 22 -24.13 -15.47 -1.24
CA ILE A 22 -24.03 -15.10 0.17
C ILE A 22 -23.85 -13.59 0.29
N VAL A 23 -24.29 -13.03 1.41
CA VAL A 23 -24.00 -11.64 1.76
C VAL A 23 -22.77 -11.64 2.67
N VAL A 24 -21.77 -10.84 2.34
CA VAL A 24 -20.54 -10.68 3.12
C VAL A 24 -20.47 -9.26 3.64
N SER A 25 -20.22 -9.12 4.93
CA SER A 25 -20.10 -7.81 5.58
C SER A 25 -18.68 -7.25 5.47
N ALA A 26 -18.55 -5.92 5.52
CA ALA A 26 -17.24 -5.26 5.59
C ALA A 26 -16.40 -5.70 6.80
N ALA A 27 -17.04 -6.10 7.91
CA ALA A 27 -16.37 -6.63 9.09
C ALA A 27 -15.71 -7.99 8.84
N GLU A 28 -16.38 -8.89 8.11
CA GLU A 28 -15.82 -10.18 7.69
C GLU A 28 -14.65 -9.98 6.72
N ILE A 29 -14.78 -9.06 5.75
CA ILE A 29 -13.68 -8.74 4.83
C ILE A 29 -12.47 -8.21 5.59
N ARG A 30 -12.64 -7.26 6.51
CA ARG A 30 -11.54 -6.76 7.34
C ARG A 30 -10.84 -7.89 8.09
N LYS A 31 -11.61 -8.78 8.73
CA LYS A 31 -11.06 -9.93 9.45
C LYS A 31 -10.28 -10.85 8.50
N ALA A 32 -10.79 -11.09 7.29
CA ALA A 32 -10.16 -11.95 6.30
C ALA A 32 -8.84 -11.38 5.77
N ILE A 33 -8.69 -10.05 5.68
CA ILE A 33 -7.48 -9.38 5.17
C ILE A 33 -6.53 -8.88 6.27
N GLU A 34 -6.83 -9.11 7.55
CA GLU A 34 -6.05 -8.56 8.66
C GLU A 34 -4.59 -9.07 8.64
N GLU A 35 -4.37 -10.34 8.31
CA GLU A 35 -3.01 -10.92 8.19
C GLU A 35 -2.15 -10.21 7.12
N PRO A 36 -2.55 -10.12 5.84
CA PRO A 36 -1.75 -9.44 4.84
C PRO A 36 -1.61 -7.93 5.11
N VAL A 37 -2.63 -7.27 5.69
CA VAL A 37 -2.52 -5.86 6.09
C VAL A 37 -1.47 -5.69 7.19
N ASN A 38 -1.45 -6.57 8.20
CA ASN A 38 -0.42 -6.53 9.23
C ASN A 38 0.98 -6.82 8.69
N ALA A 39 1.11 -7.67 7.67
CA ALA A 39 2.40 -7.87 7.00
C ALA A 39 2.91 -6.56 6.35
N ILE A 40 2.03 -5.79 5.72
CA ILE A 40 2.36 -4.46 5.16
C ILE A 40 2.80 -3.50 6.28
N VAL A 41 2.02 -3.39 7.36
CA VAL A 41 2.35 -2.53 8.51
C VAL A 41 3.72 -2.89 9.10
N ASN A 42 3.98 -4.18 9.32
CA ASN A 42 5.24 -4.66 9.88
C ASN A 42 6.43 -4.39 8.95
N ALA A 43 6.24 -4.52 7.63
CA ALA A 43 7.28 -4.19 6.67
C ALA A 43 7.63 -2.70 6.70
N VAL A 44 6.63 -1.82 6.81
CA VAL A 44 6.85 -0.38 6.96
C VAL A 44 7.61 -0.09 8.26
N LYS A 45 7.15 -0.61 9.40
CA LYS A 45 7.81 -0.39 10.70
C LYS A 45 9.25 -0.91 10.72
N SER A 46 9.48 -2.12 10.23
CA SER A 46 10.83 -2.68 10.15
C SER A 46 11.77 -1.87 9.25
N THR A 47 11.24 -1.20 8.22
CA THR A 47 12.02 -0.30 7.36
C THR A 47 12.37 0.98 8.10
N LEU A 48 11.41 1.57 8.84
CA LEU A 48 11.65 2.75 9.67
C LEU A 48 12.68 2.47 10.77
N ASP A 49 12.63 1.31 11.42
CA ASP A 49 13.59 0.92 12.47
C ASP A 49 15.04 0.82 11.96
N LYS A 50 15.22 0.55 10.67
CA LYS A 50 16.53 0.47 10.00
C LYS A 50 16.95 1.78 9.34
N THR A 51 16.07 2.79 9.33
CA THR A 51 16.32 4.05 8.67
C THR A 51 17.29 4.88 9.53
N PRO A 52 18.41 5.39 8.96
CA PRO A 52 19.34 6.24 9.69
C PRO A 52 18.63 7.45 10.33
N PRO A 53 19.05 7.90 11.53
CA PRO A 53 18.39 9.00 12.24
C PRO A 53 18.26 10.28 11.41
N GLU A 54 19.27 10.58 10.59
CA GLU A 54 19.30 11.75 9.72
C GLU A 54 18.17 11.75 8.68
N LEU A 55 17.73 10.58 8.21
CA LEU A 55 16.61 10.43 7.28
C LEU A 55 15.26 10.28 8.01
N ALA A 56 15.29 9.76 9.24
CA ALA A 56 14.08 9.58 10.03
C ALA A 56 13.44 10.93 10.41
N SER A 57 14.25 11.97 10.67
CA SER A 57 13.74 13.33 10.93
C SER A 57 12.97 13.87 9.72
N ASP A 58 13.50 13.69 8.51
CA ASP A 58 12.82 14.13 7.28
C ASP A 58 11.48 13.41 7.06
N LEU A 59 11.39 12.13 7.44
CA LEU A 59 10.14 11.36 7.37
C LEU A 59 9.11 11.81 8.41
N MET A 60 9.53 12.28 9.59
CA MET A 60 8.60 12.84 10.58
C MET A 60 7.92 14.11 10.06
N ASP A 61 8.66 14.93 9.31
CA ASP A 61 8.14 16.19 8.75
C ASP A 61 7.35 15.98 7.45
N ARG A 62 7.91 15.21 6.50
CA ARG A 62 7.34 15.03 5.15
C ARG A 62 6.38 13.85 5.03
N GLY A 63 6.49 12.87 5.92
CA GLY A 63 5.66 11.67 5.91
C GLY A 63 6.04 10.62 4.87
N ILE A 64 5.17 9.62 4.76
CA ILE A 64 5.28 8.48 3.85
C ILE A 64 4.24 8.64 2.74
N VAL A 65 4.64 8.40 1.49
CA VAL A 65 3.74 8.41 0.34
C VAL A 65 3.38 6.97 -0.06
N LEU A 66 2.09 6.64 -0.06
CA LEU A 66 1.54 5.39 -0.56
C LEU A 66 1.25 5.49 -2.06
N THR A 67 1.59 4.43 -2.78
CA THR A 67 1.34 4.31 -4.22
C THR A 67 0.96 2.88 -4.60
N GLY A 68 0.59 2.64 -5.85
CA GLY A 68 0.07 1.38 -6.36
C GLY A 68 -1.40 1.13 -5.99
N GLY A 69 -1.99 0.06 -6.52
CA GLY A 69 -3.40 -0.27 -6.29
C GLY A 69 -3.73 -0.58 -4.83
N GLY A 70 -2.76 -1.11 -4.06
CA GLY A 70 -2.93 -1.37 -2.63
C GLY A 70 -3.16 -0.11 -1.80
N ALA A 71 -2.66 1.05 -2.25
CA ALA A 71 -2.88 2.34 -1.56
C ALA A 71 -4.36 2.76 -1.55
N LEU A 72 -5.19 2.19 -2.43
CA LEU A 72 -6.63 2.47 -2.51
C LEU A 72 -7.46 1.63 -1.51
N LEU A 73 -6.82 0.74 -0.74
CA LEU A 73 -7.51 0.04 0.33
C LEU A 73 -7.99 1.04 1.38
N LYS A 74 -9.32 1.14 1.54
CA LYS A 74 -9.96 2.12 2.41
C LYS A 74 -9.43 2.03 3.85
N GLY A 75 -8.86 3.13 4.34
CA GLY A 75 -8.33 3.26 5.70
C GLY A 75 -6.94 2.68 5.92
N LEU A 76 -6.24 2.23 4.87
CA LEU A 76 -4.85 1.77 4.98
C LEU A 76 -3.90 2.90 5.40
N ASP A 77 -4.10 4.10 4.86
CA ASP A 77 -3.38 5.31 5.22
C ASP A 77 -3.59 5.70 6.69
N GLU A 78 -4.83 5.66 7.17
CA GLU A 78 -5.17 5.89 8.57
C GLU A 78 -4.55 4.82 9.49
N ARG A 79 -4.62 3.54 9.10
CA ARG A 79 -4.00 2.45 9.86
C ARG A 79 -2.49 2.66 9.95
N LEU A 80 -1.81 2.93 8.84
CA LEU A 80 -0.37 3.18 8.85
C LEU A 80 -0.01 4.41 9.69
N ARG A 81 -0.76 5.51 9.57
CA ARG A 81 -0.53 6.72 10.36
C ARG A 81 -0.60 6.44 11.85
N LYS A 82 -1.57 5.64 12.28
CA LYS A 82 -1.72 5.23 13.68
C LYS A 82 -0.56 4.34 14.16
N GLU A 83 -0.11 3.41 13.32
CA GLU A 83 0.89 2.40 13.67
C GLU A 83 2.33 2.93 13.62
N THR A 84 2.60 3.93 12.78
CA THR A 84 3.93 4.54 12.62
C THR A 84 4.08 5.88 13.35
N GLY A 85 2.97 6.58 13.62
CA GLY A 85 2.99 7.94 14.16
C GLY A 85 3.44 9.00 13.14
N MET A 86 3.58 8.65 11.86
CA MET A 86 4.05 9.55 10.81
C MET A 86 2.89 10.00 9.90
N PRO A 87 2.98 11.20 9.28
CA PRO A 87 2.05 11.58 8.23
C PRO A 87 2.06 10.56 7.09
N ILE A 88 0.88 10.20 6.59
CA ILE A 88 0.71 9.30 5.45
C ILE A 88 -0.09 10.02 4.38
N HIS A 89 0.42 9.99 3.15
CA HIS A 89 -0.16 10.61 1.97
C HIS A 89 -0.42 9.54 0.92
N VAL A 90 -1.58 9.54 0.27
CA VAL A 90 -1.80 8.72 -0.92
C VAL A 90 -1.41 9.56 -2.13
N ALA A 91 -0.60 9.01 -3.04
CA ALA A 91 -0.25 9.68 -4.29
C ALA A 91 -1.52 10.05 -5.07
N GLU A 92 -1.51 11.18 -5.79
CA GLU A 92 -2.68 11.65 -6.55
C GLU A 92 -3.14 10.63 -7.60
N ARG A 93 -2.19 9.96 -8.26
CA ARG A 93 -2.45 8.90 -9.23
C ARG A 93 -1.64 7.65 -8.88
N PRO A 94 -2.07 6.88 -7.86
CA PRO A 94 -1.27 5.80 -7.32
C PRO A 94 -1.16 4.62 -8.29
N LEU A 95 -2.14 4.45 -9.19
CA LEU A 95 -2.13 3.35 -10.18
C LEU A 95 -1.10 3.56 -11.30
N ASP A 96 -0.83 4.80 -11.71
CA ASP A 96 0.10 5.08 -12.82
C ASP A 96 1.44 5.67 -12.37
N ALA A 97 1.64 5.88 -11.07
CA ALA A 97 2.88 6.44 -10.53
C ALA A 97 4.15 5.70 -11.01
N VAL A 98 4.09 4.38 -11.16
CA VAL A 98 5.22 3.57 -11.63
C VAL A 98 5.53 3.84 -13.11
N VAL A 99 4.52 3.84 -13.97
CA VAL A 99 4.73 4.05 -15.42
C VAL A 99 5.13 5.49 -15.71
N GLU A 100 4.56 6.46 -15.01
CA GLU A 100 4.97 7.85 -15.15
C GLU A 100 6.36 8.13 -14.61
N GLY A 101 6.70 7.58 -13.45
CA GLY A 101 8.07 7.69 -12.93
C GLY A 101 9.08 7.13 -13.93
N SER A 102 8.74 5.99 -14.55
CA SER A 102 9.58 5.37 -15.57
C SER A 102 9.70 6.23 -16.84
N GLY A 103 8.61 6.87 -17.29
CA GLY A 103 8.63 7.81 -18.41
C GLY A 103 9.49 9.04 -18.12
N LYS A 104 9.32 9.65 -16.94
CA LYS A 104 10.13 10.79 -16.49
C LYS A 104 11.61 10.46 -16.42
N CYS A 105 11.97 9.23 -16.02
CA CYS A 105 13.37 8.80 -16.02
C CYS A 105 14.01 8.82 -17.41
N ILE A 106 13.25 8.61 -18.48
CA ILE A 106 13.75 8.70 -19.86
C ILE A 106 13.90 10.17 -20.28
N GLU A 107 12.92 11.00 -19.91
CA GLU A 107 12.95 12.44 -20.20
C GLU A 107 14.12 13.16 -19.49
N GLU A 108 14.44 12.73 -18.27
CA GLU A 108 15.53 13.27 -17.43
C GLU A 108 16.75 12.34 -17.35
N PHE A 109 17.02 11.57 -18.40
CA PHE A 109 18.01 10.50 -18.38
C PHE A 109 19.39 10.96 -17.92
N GLU A 110 19.89 12.11 -18.40
CA GLU A 110 21.20 12.64 -18.01
C GLU A 110 21.28 12.97 -16.50
N ALA A 111 20.20 13.49 -15.92
CA ALA A 111 20.15 13.82 -14.50
C ALA A 111 20.10 12.57 -13.62
N LEU A 112 19.51 11.48 -14.13
CA LEU A 112 19.27 10.24 -13.40
C LEU A 112 20.21 9.10 -13.76
N GLU A 113 21.11 9.28 -14.73
CA GLU A 113 22.01 8.26 -15.27
C GLU A 113 22.74 7.49 -14.17
N LYS A 114 23.26 8.20 -13.16
CA LYS A 114 24.00 7.61 -12.02
C LYS A 114 23.16 6.70 -11.13
N VAL A 115 21.85 6.89 -11.11
CA VAL A 115 20.89 6.08 -10.34
C VAL A 115 20.40 4.91 -11.18
N LEU A 116 20.23 5.11 -12.49
CA LEU A 116 19.73 4.11 -13.44
C LEU A 116 20.79 3.08 -13.81
N ILE A 117 22.06 3.48 -13.84
CA ILE A 117 23.20 2.62 -14.17
C ILE A 117 24.05 2.48 -12.90
N SER A 118 23.68 1.55 -12.03
CA SER A 118 24.53 1.17 -10.90
C SER A 118 25.70 0.33 -11.39
N GLU A 119 26.94 0.73 -11.11
CA GLU A 119 28.10 -0.15 -11.30
C GLU A 119 27.92 -1.43 -10.46
N PRO A 120 28.29 -2.62 -10.97
CA PRO A 120 28.23 -3.84 -10.18
C PRO A 120 29.07 -3.63 -8.92
N ARG A 121 28.46 -3.77 -7.74
CA ARG A 121 29.21 -3.79 -6.47
C ARG A 121 30.23 -4.93 -6.58
N ARG A 122 31.51 -4.58 -6.70
CA ARG A 122 32.64 -5.52 -6.60
C ARG A 122 32.81 -5.99 -5.17
#